data_AF-A0A1H7HYX0-F1
#
_entry.id   AF-A0A1H7HYX0-F1
#
_cell.length_a   1.000
_cell.length_b   1.000
_cell.length_c   1.000
_cell.angle_alpha   90.00
_cell.angle_beta   90.00
_cell.angle_gamma   90.00
#
_symmetry.space_group_name_H-M   'P 1'
#
loop_
_entity.id
_entity.type
_entity.pdbx_description
1 polymer ?
#
loop_
_entity_poly.entity_id
_entity_poly.type
_entity_poly.pdbx_seq_one_letter_code
_entity_poly.pdbx_strand_id
1 'polypeptide(L)'
;MPPMILCLCHRVSDRDIRRSVAEGVHNFDLLQDETHVASACGSCHDCARQVFDEALQACAAAHGVSCATSSSRVIPIARVAQAA
;
A
#
# COMPACT_ATOMS: atom_id res chain seq x y z
N MET A 1 9.11 16.72 8.02
CA MET A 1 10.06 16.07 7.10
C MET A 1 9.62 16.42 5.68
N PRO A 2 10.46 17.03 4.84
CA PRO A 2 10.09 17.32 3.46
C PRO A 2 9.87 16.02 2.67
N PRO A 3 8.94 16.00 1.70
CA PRO A 3 8.69 14.81 0.89
C PRO A 3 9.88 14.48 -0.02
N MET A 4 10.24 13.20 -0.10
CA MET A 4 11.28 12.69 -0.98
C MET A 4 10.70 12.39 -2.37
N ILE A 5 11.30 12.93 -3.42
CA ILE A 5 10.89 12.61 -4.80
C ILE A 5 11.42 11.22 -5.16
N LEU A 6 10.49 10.32 -5.49
CA LEU A 6 10.78 8.94 -5.88
C LEU A 6 10.87 8.82 -7.41
N CYS A 7 9.90 9.39 -8.12
CA CYS A 7 9.87 9.39 -9.57
C CYS A 7 10.24 10.76 -10.11
N LEU A 8 11.41 10.88 -10.73
CA LEU A 8 11.84 12.13 -11.37
C LEU A 8 11.09 12.42 -12.67
N CYS A 9 10.72 11.39 -13.44
CA CYS A 9 10.03 11.55 -14.72
C CYS A 9 8.67 12.24 -14.56
N HIS A 10 7.90 11.82 -13.56
CA HIS A 10 6.53 12.29 -13.32
C HIS A 10 6.39 13.11 -12.03
N ARG A 11 7.52 13.41 -11.37
CA ARG A 11 7.60 14.21 -10.13
C ARG A 11 6.73 13.66 -9.00
N VAL A 12 6.72 12.34 -8.84
CA VAL A 12 5.96 11.65 -7.79
C VAL A 12 6.82 11.54 -6.53
N SER A 13 6.30 12.01 -5.41
CA SER A 13 6.94 11.89 -4.09
C SER A 13 6.40 10.71 -3.27
N ASP A 14 7.12 10.35 -2.22
CA ASP A 14 6.65 9.38 -1.22
C ASP A 14 5.30 9.79 -0.61
N ARG A 15 5.10 11.10 -0.40
CA ARG A 15 3.85 11.66 0.11
C ARG A 15 2.70 11.49 -0.87
N ASP A 16 2.94 11.62 -2.18
CA ASP A 16 1.91 11.41 -3.19
C ASP A 16 1.42 9.96 -3.18
N ILE A 17 2.34 9.00 -3.10
CA ILE A 17 2.01 7.57 -2.99
C ILE A 17 1.19 7.30 -1.72
N ARG A 18 1.68 7.76 -0.56
CA ARG A 18 0.99 7.58 0.73
C ARG A 18 -0.41 8.22 0.72
N ARG A 19 -0.57 9.38 0.07
CA ARG A 19 -1.87 10.05 -0.07
C ARG A 19 -2.82 9.21 -0.94
N SER A 20 -2.39 8.75 -2.11
CA SER A 20 -3.22 7.90 -2.98
C SER A 20 -3.70 6.65 -2.26
N VAL A 21 -2.84 6.01 -1.46
CA VAL A 21 -3.24 4.85 -0.64
C VAL A 21 -4.26 5.25 0.42
N ALA A 22 -4.07 6.38 1.10
CA ALA A 22 -5.03 6.89 2.09
C ALA A 22 -6.39 7.27 1.46
N GLU A 23 -6.38 7.67 0.18
CA GLU A 23 -7.58 7.96 -0.62
C GLU A 23 -8.26 6.68 -1.17
N GLY A 24 -7.69 5.49 -0.93
CA GLY A 24 -8.29 4.19 -1.26
C GLY A 24 -7.66 3.45 -2.43
N VAL A 25 -6.51 3.89 -2.95
CA VAL A 25 -5.78 3.13 -3.97
C VAL A 25 -5.14 1.89 -3.32
N HIS A 26 -5.65 0.71 -3.67
CA HIS A 26 -5.18 -0.58 -3.16
C HIS A 26 -4.49 -1.47 -4.21
N ASN A 27 -4.35 -0.98 -5.45
CA ASN A 27 -3.64 -1.67 -6.52
C ASN A 27 -2.50 -0.81 -7.06
N PHE A 28 -1.33 -1.40 -7.32
CA PHE A 28 -0.18 -0.65 -7.82
C PHE A 28 -0.41 -0.17 -9.25
N ASP A 29 -1.05 -0.96 -10.12
CA ASP A 29 -1.32 -0.49 -11.50
C ASP A 29 -2.25 0.74 -11.51
N LEU A 30 -3.22 0.79 -10.59
CA LEU A 30 -4.06 1.98 -10.43
C LEU A 30 -3.25 3.19 -9.94
N LEU A 31 -2.28 2.99 -9.05
CA LEU A 31 -1.35 4.06 -8.67
C LEU A 31 -0.54 4.54 -9.89
N GLN A 32 -0.09 3.62 -10.76
CA GLN A 32 0.62 3.97 -11.99
C GLN A 32 -0.27 4.72 -12.98
N ASP A 33 -1.53 4.34 -13.13
CA ASP A 33 -2.47 5.03 -14.01
C ASP A 33 -2.73 6.48 -13.54
N GLU A 34 -2.91 6.68 -12.23
CA GLU A 34 -3.22 8.00 -11.65
C GLU A 34 -1.99 8.92 -11.57
N THR A 35 -0.82 8.37 -11.29
CA THR A 35 0.40 9.17 -10.99
C THR A 35 1.48 9.06 -12.05
N HIS A 36 1.34 8.14 -13.00
CA HIS A 36 2.38 7.74 -13.96
C HIS A 36 3.69 7.25 -13.31
N VAL A 37 3.66 6.86 -12.04
CA VAL A 37 4.87 6.34 -11.37
C VAL A 37 5.40 5.11 -12.12
N ALA A 38 6.72 5.07 -12.31
CA ALA A 38 7.43 3.98 -12.99
C ALA A 38 7.02 3.69 -14.46
N SER A 39 6.21 4.52 -15.12
CA SER A 39 5.78 4.28 -16.51
C SER A 39 6.71 4.84 -17.59
N ALA A 40 7.78 5.55 -17.23
CA ALA A 40 8.76 6.11 -18.17
C ALA A 40 10.10 5.35 -18.19
N CYS A 41 11.05 5.71 -17.31
CA CYS A 41 12.36 5.05 -17.27
C CYS A 41 12.40 3.78 -16.40
N GLY A 42 11.37 3.54 -15.59
CA GLY A 42 11.27 2.37 -14.70
C GLY A 42 12.20 2.39 -13.47
N SER A 43 13.21 3.25 -13.39
CA SER A 43 14.23 3.19 -12.32
C SER A 43 13.69 3.39 -10.89
N CYS A 44 12.52 4.00 -10.75
CA CYS A 44 11.87 4.19 -9.44
C CYS A 44 10.95 3.03 -9.04
N HIS A 45 10.73 2.04 -9.90
CA HIS A 45 9.68 1.02 -9.73
C HIS A 45 9.77 0.32 -8.37
N ASP A 46 10.91 -0.27 -8.03
CA ASP A 46 11.06 -1.05 -6.80
C ASP A 46 10.92 -0.18 -5.55
N CYS A 47 11.46 1.04 -5.59
CA CYS A 47 11.35 2.00 -4.49
C CYS A 47 9.90 2.49 -4.31
N ALA A 48 9.21 2.83 -5.41
CA ALA A 48 7.81 3.22 -5.39
C ALA A 48 6.92 2.08 -4.88
N ARG A 49 7.21 0.84 -5.30
CA ARG A 49 6.50 -0.36 -4.85
C ARG A 49 6.67 -0.59 -3.36
N GLN A 50 7.89 -0.48 -2.84
CA GLN A 50 8.15 -0.60 -1.41
C GLN A 50 7.36 0.43 -0.61
N VAL A 51 7.40 1.71 -1.01
CA VAL A 51 6.66 2.79 -0.31
C VAL A 51 5.15 2.57 -0.39
N PHE A 52 4.64 2.07 -1.51
CA PHE A 52 3.23 1.71 -1.67
C PHE A 52 2.81 0.58 -0.71
N ASP A 53 3.61 -0.49 -0.62
CA ASP A 53 3.33 -1.62 0.27
C ASP A 53 3.41 -1.21 1.76
N GLU A 54 4.40 -0.39 2.13
CA GLU A 54 4.48 0.21 3.46
C GLU A 54 3.25 1.07 3.79
N ALA A 55 2.76 1.84 2.83
CA ALA A 55 1.56 2.66 2.99
C ALA A 55 0.29 1.81 3.18
N LEU A 56 0.15 0.71 2.43
CA LEU A 56 -0.98 -0.22 2.59
C LEU A 56 -0.98 -0.87 3.98
N GLN A 57 0.18 -1.32 4.46
CA GLN A 57 0.33 -1.88 5.80
C GLN A 57 -0.02 -0.86 6.89
N ALA A 58 0.43 0.39 6.73
CA ALA A 58 0.12 1.47 7.65
C ALA A 58 -1.39 1.81 7.66
N CYS A 59 -2.04 1.86 6.51
CA CYS A 59 -3.49 2.10 6.41
C CYS A 59 -4.31 0.96 7.02
N ALA A 60 -3.88 -0.30 6.85
CA ALA A 60 -4.52 -1.46 7.48
C ALA A 60 -4.40 -1.43 9.01
N ALA A 61 -3.24 -0.99 9.53
CA ALA A 61 -3.01 -0.86 10.97
C ALA A 61 -3.83 0.29 11.60
N ALA A 62 -3.99 1.42 10.88
CA ALA A 62 -4.66 2.61 11.39
C ALA A 62 -6.19 2.48 11.45
N HIS A 63 -6.79 1.78 10.49
CA HIS A 63 -8.25 1.79 10.36
C HIS A 63 -8.97 0.65 11.08
N GLY A 64 -8.30 -0.38 11.61
CA GLY A 64 -8.98 -1.53 12.22
C GLY A 64 -9.98 -2.26 11.29
N VAL A 65 -10.10 -1.80 10.04
CA VAL A 65 -10.93 -2.38 9.00
C VAL A 65 -10.04 -3.36 8.25
N SER A 66 -10.16 -4.62 8.63
CA SER A 66 -9.78 -5.72 7.75
C SER A 66 -10.70 -5.64 6.52
N CYS A 67 -10.21 -5.07 5.41
CA CYS A 67 -10.80 -5.35 4.12
C CYS A 67 -10.42 -6.80 3.75
N ALA A 68 -11.15 -7.73 4.35
CA ALA A 68 -11.10 -9.13 3.97
C ALA A 68 -11.72 -9.27 2.58
N THR A 69 -10.92 -9.18 1.52
CA THR A 69 -11.19 -10.00 0.36
C THR A 69 -10.99 -11.45 0.79
N SER A 70 -12.13 -12.15 0.82
CA SER A 70 -12.37 -13.52 1.26
C SER A 70 -12.64 -13.71 2.76
N SER A 71 -13.94 -13.66 3.07
CA SER A 71 -14.58 -14.42 4.13
C SER A 71 -13.88 -15.76 4.39
N SER A 72 -13.16 -15.84 5.50
CA SER A 72 -12.85 -17.12 6.12
C SER A 72 -12.98 -16.97 7.63
N ARG A 73 -14.12 -17.47 8.14
CA ARG A 73 -14.33 -17.81 9.54
C ARG A 73 -13.45 -19.01 9.93
N VAL A 74 -12.16 -18.95 9.66
CA VAL A 74 -11.21 -20.02 9.97
C VAL A 74 -10.45 -19.58 11.22
N ILE A 75 -10.75 -20.24 12.34
CA ILE A 75 -9.98 -20.11 13.57
C ILE A 75 -8.87 -21.17 13.50
N PRO A 76 -7.57 -20.80 13.62
CA PRO A 76 -6.50 -21.79 13.69
C PRO A 76 -6.67 -22.66 14.94
N ILE A 77 -6.49 -23.98 14.77
CA ILE A 77 -6.66 -25.01 15.81
C ILE A 77 -5.91 -24.68 17.11
N ALA A 78 -4.79 -23.95 17.00
CA ALA A 78 -4.01 -23.47 18.14
C ALA A 78 -4.79 -22.57 19.13
N ARG A 79 -5.88 -21.91 18.70
CA ARG A 79 -6.67 -21.02 19.56
C ARG A 79 -7.89 -21.66 20.24
N VAL A 80 -8.27 -22.88 19.85
CA VAL A 80 -9.39 -23.60 20.49
C VAL A 80 -9.04 -24.03 21.92
N ALA A 81 -7.76 -24.23 22.24
CA ALA A 81 -7.33 -24.73 23.54
C ALA A 81 -7.36 -23.70 24.70
N GLN A 82 -7.64 -22.42 24.44
CA GLN A 82 -7.54 -21.35 25.44
C GLN A 82 -8.87 -20.98 26.11
N ALA A 83 -9.95 -21.70 25.83
CA ALA A 83 -11.30 -21.41 26.34
C ALA A 83 -11.85 -22.45 27.33
N ALA A 84 -10.98 -23.27 27.93
CA ALA A 84 -11.35 -24.25 28.97
C ALA A 84 -10.53 -24.03 30.24
#